data_AF-A0A0C2UY19-F1
#
_entry.id   AF-A0A0C2UY19-F1
#
_cell.length_a   1.000
_cell.length_b   1.000
_cell.length_c   1.000
_cell.angle_alpha   90.00
_cell.angle_beta   90.00
_cell.angle_gamma   90.00
#
_symmetry.space_group_name_H-M   'P 1'
#
loop_
_entity.id
_entity.type
_entity.pdbx_description
1 polymer ?
#
loop_
_entity_poly.entity_id
_entity_poly.type
_entity_poly.pdbx_seq_one_letter_code
_entity_poly.pdbx_strand_id
1 'polypeptide(L)'
;MQINIKVTEVLSRNIKVDATSINEAIDIVENMYKKEEIVLDYTDFNNVLIEKKEENFNSKKDLLINKVIQYLIKDEEKHYEELQKPNNHIYLTLLELQKYI
;
A
#
# COMPACT_ATOMS: atom_id res chain seq x y z
N MET A 1 -3.33 -36.86 -3.85
CA MET A 1 -3.96 -35.61 -3.37
C MET A 1 -3.22 -34.45 -3.99
N GLN A 2 -3.90 -33.59 -4.74
CA GLN A 2 -3.31 -32.39 -5.35
C GLN A 2 -3.82 -31.16 -4.61
N ILE A 3 -2.92 -30.25 -4.25
CA ILE A 3 -3.23 -29.00 -3.56
C ILE A 3 -2.71 -27.87 -4.44
N ASN A 4 -3.59 -26.93 -4.78
CA ASN A 4 -3.23 -25.75 -5.55
C ASN A 4 -2.73 -24.65 -4.59
N ILE A 5 -1.50 -24.18 -4.80
CA ILE A 5 -0.86 -23.12 -4.02
C ILE A 5 -0.55 -21.96 -4.99
N LYS A 6 -0.88 -20.74 -4.58
CA LYS A 6 -0.52 -19.51 -5.29
C LYS A 6 0.70 -18.92 -4.57
N VAL A 7 1.81 -18.77 -5.28
CA VAL A 7 2.97 -18.04 -4.77
C VAL A 7 2.92 -16.64 -5.37
N THR A 8 3.06 -15.61 -4.55
CA THR A 8 3.08 -14.21 -4.99
C THR A 8 4.28 -13.53 -4.38
N GLU A 9 5.02 -12.82 -5.21
CA GLU A 9 6.32 -12.24 -4.89
C GLU A 9 6.23 -10.73 -5.17
N VAL A 10 6.62 -9.91 -4.20
CA VAL A 10 6.67 -8.45 -4.36
C VAL A 10 8.12 -8.01 -4.29
N LEU A 11 8.66 -7.58 -5.43
CA LEU A 11 10.01 -7.03 -5.51
C LEU A 11 9.96 -5.51 -5.31
N SER A 12 10.90 -4.97 -4.55
CA SER A 12 10.97 -3.55 -4.24
C SER A 12 12.41 -3.09 -4.11
N ARG A 13 12.75 -2.02 -4.82
CA ARG A 13 14.06 -1.38 -4.80
C ARG A 13 13.91 0.12 -4.65
N ASN A 14 14.67 0.71 -3.73
CA ASN A 14 14.77 2.16 -3.60
C ASN A 14 15.83 2.69 -4.56
N ILE A 15 15.43 3.64 -5.40
CA ILE A 15 16.32 4.32 -6.36
C ILE A 15 16.25 5.82 -6.16
N LYS A 16 17.38 6.49 -6.43
CA LYS A 16 17.45 7.95 -6.45
C LYS A 16 17.43 8.40 -7.90
N VAL A 17 16.57 9.36 -8.21
CA VAL A 17 16.42 9.97 -9.54
C VAL A 17 16.40 11.47 -9.38
N ASP A 18 17.12 12.16 -10.26
CA ASP A 18 17.11 13.62 -10.34
C ASP A 18 15.92 14.05 -11.19
N ALA A 19 14.95 14.71 -10.57
CA ALA A 19 13.75 15.22 -11.22
C ALA A 19 13.31 16.53 -10.58
N THR A 20 12.62 17.37 -11.34
CA THR A 20 12.09 18.65 -10.87
C THR A 20 10.71 18.53 -10.25
N SER A 21 10.01 17.41 -10.48
CA SER A 21 8.69 17.10 -9.89
C SER A 21 8.50 15.61 -9.64
N ILE A 22 7.53 15.26 -8.78
CA ILE A 22 7.18 13.86 -8.47
C ILE A 22 6.68 13.13 -9.71
N ASN A 23 5.85 13.77 -10.54
CA ASN A 23 5.32 13.15 -11.76
C ASN A 23 6.44 12.86 -12.77
N GLU A 24 7.36 13.81 -12.94
CA GLU A 24 8.54 13.62 -13.79
C GLU A 24 9.42 12.47 -13.26
N ALA A 25 9.60 12.37 -11.94
CA ALA A 25 10.33 11.26 -11.34
C ALA A 25 9.69 9.90 -11.65
N ILE A 26 8.35 9.81 -11.59
CA ILE A 26 7.61 8.59 -11.95
C ILE A 26 7.79 8.26 -13.43
N ASP A 27 7.65 9.25 -14.33
CA ASP A 27 7.80 9.05 -15.77
C ASP A 27 9.22 8.59 -16.15
N ILE A 28 10.24 9.14 -15.49
CA ILE A 28 11.64 8.73 -15.66
C ILE A 28 11.79 7.26 -15.25
N VAL A 29 11.34 6.89 -14.05
CA VAL A 29 11.46 5.52 -13.53
C VAL A 29 10.68 4.53 -14.37
N GLU A 30 9.48 4.88 -14.85
CA GLU A 30 8.69 4.02 -15.74
C GLU A 30 9.41 3.76 -17.06
N ASN A 31 10.04 4.79 -17.64
CA ASN A 31 10.83 4.63 -18.86
C ASN A 31 12.10 3.81 -18.64
N MET A 32 12.80 4.01 -17.53
CA MET A 32 13.96 3.20 -17.16
C MET A 32 13.57 1.72 -17.00
N TYR A 33 12.41 1.44 -16.39
CA TYR A 33 11.89 0.08 -16.26
C TYR A 33 11.53 -0.54 -17.63
N LYS A 34 10.85 0.22 -18.51
CA LYS A 34 10.52 -0.23 -19.88
C LYS A 34 11.75 -0.52 -20.74
N LYS A 35 12.86 0.17 -20.50
CA LYS A 35 14.15 -0.02 -21.19
C LYS A 35 15.04 -1.06 -20.53
N GLU A 36 14.55 -1.72 -19.48
CA GLU A 36 15.32 -2.70 -18.70
C GLU A 36 16.58 -2.10 -18.03
N GLU A 37 16.61 -0.78 -17.81
CA GLU A 37 17.66 -0.11 -17.03
C GLU A 37 17.47 -0.35 -15.52
N ILE A 38 16.23 -0.60 -15.10
CA ILE A 38 15.87 -1.09 -13.77
C ILE A 38 15.30 -2.49 -13.95
N VAL A 39 16.04 -3.50 -13.52
CA VAL A 39 15.57 -4.89 -13.42
C VAL A 39 15.53 -5.25 -11.96
N LEU A 40 14.36 -5.68 -11.49
CA LEU A 40 14.19 -6.21 -10.14
C LEU A 40 14.50 -7.70 -10.17
N ASP A 41 15.43 -8.14 -9.33
CA ASP A 41 15.82 -9.54 -9.24
C ASP A 41 15.60 -10.12 -7.84
N TYR A 42 16.06 -11.35 -7.62
CA TYR A 42 15.93 -12.05 -6.34
C TYR A 42 16.56 -11.29 -5.15
N THR A 43 17.49 -10.37 -5.39
CA THR A 43 18.10 -9.55 -4.33
C THR A 43 17.24 -8.34 -3.95
N ASP A 44 16.30 -7.94 -4.81
CA ASP A 44 15.33 -6.87 -4.56
C ASP A 44 14.06 -7.37 -3.83
N PHE A 45 14.14 -8.56 -3.25
CA PHE A 45 13.01 -9.28 -2.71
C PHE A 45 12.71 -8.87 -1.28
N ASN A 46 11.60 -8.14 -1.08
CA ASN A 46 11.10 -7.78 0.24
C ASN A 46 9.79 -8.53 0.51
N ASN A 47 9.91 -9.65 1.24
CA ASN A 47 8.85 -10.54 1.74
C ASN A 47 8.23 -11.53 0.75
N VAL A 48 8.37 -12.82 1.05
CA VAL A 48 7.65 -13.93 0.41
C VAL A 48 6.38 -14.22 1.24
N LEU A 49 5.20 -14.06 0.64
CA LEU A 49 3.94 -14.51 1.25
C LEU A 49 3.57 -15.88 0.65
N ILE A 50 3.71 -16.93 1.47
CA ILE A 50 3.26 -18.28 1.12
C ILE A 50 1.99 -18.56 1.91
N GLU A 51 0.85 -18.41 1.24
CA GLU A 51 -0.44 -18.60 1.87
C GLU A 51 -1.23 -19.72 1.20
N LYS A 52 -1.96 -20.48 2.02
CA LYS A 52 -3.00 -21.38 1.53
C LYS A 52 -4.07 -20.50 0.89
N LYS A 53 -4.57 -20.88 -0.29
CA LYS A 53 -5.53 -20.09 -1.06
C LYS A 53 -6.84 -19.90 -0.28
N GLU A 54 -6.89 -18.93 0.61
CA GLU A 54 -8.10 -18.32 1.15
C GLU A 54 -8.34 -17.04 0.34
N GLU A 55 -9.57 -16.86 -0.14
CA GLU A 55 -9.91 -16.05 -1.31
C GLU A 55 -9.79 -14.52 -1.15
N ASN A 56 -9.06 -13.97 -0.18
CA ASN A 56 -9.17 -12.55 0.17
C ASN A 56 -7.88 -11.73 0.19
N PHE A 57 -6.80 -12.17 -0.45
CA PHE A 57 -5.68 -11.26 -0.71
C PHE A 57 -5.79 -10.66 -2.11
N ASN A 58 -6.18 -9.37 -2.13
CA ASN A 58 -5.99 -8.40 -3.21
C ASN A 58 -7.16 -8.20 -4.19
N SER A 59 -8.29 -7.64 -3.73
CA SER A 59 -9.32 -7.14 -4.65
C SER A 59 -9.43 -5.62 -4.53
N LYS A 60 -9.66 -4.94 -5.66
CA LYS A 60 -10.04 -3.53 -5.81
C LYS A 60 -10.90 -2.94 -4.67
N LYS A 61 -11.67 -3.78 -3.96
CA LYS A 61 -12.39 -3.48 -2.72
C LYS A 61 -11.48 -2.91 -1.63
N ASP A 62 -10.34 -3.51 -1.32
CA ASP A 62 -9.44 -3.05 -0.25
C ASP A 62 -8.82 -1.68 -0.59
N LEU A 63 -8.52 -1.49 -1.88
CA LEU A 63 -8.05 -0.19 -2.41
C LEU A 63 -9.14 0.90 -2.32
N LEU A 64 -10.42 0.53 -2.51
CA LEU A 64 -11.56 1.43 -2.33
C LEU A 64 -11.80 1.71 -0.84
N ILE A 65 -11.73 0.69 0.01
CA ILE A 65 -11.90 0.84 1.46
C ILE A 65 -10.81 1.76 2.02
N ASN A 66 -9.54 1.57 1.63
CA ASN A 66 -8.45 2.43 2.07
C ASN A 66 -8.66 3.89 1.63
N LYS A 67 -9.12 4.12 0.38
CA LYS A 67 -9.50 5.48 -0.07
C LYS A 67 -10.59 6.12 0.78
N VAL A 68 -11.62 5.36 1.15
CA VAL A 68 -12.73 5.84 1.99
C VAL A 68 -12.23 6.16 3.39
N ILE A 69 -11.42 5.28 4.00
CA ILE A 69 -10.86 5.49 5.34
C ILE A 69 -9.96 6.72 5.37
N GLN A 70 -9.08 6.91 4.38
CA GLN A 70 -8.21 8.08 4.28
C GLN A 70 -8.99 9.40 4.19
N TYR A 71 -10.12 9.40 3.48
CA TYR A 71 -10.97 10.57 3.38
C TYR A 71 -11.62 10.91 4.74
N LEU A 72 -12.18 9.89 5.42
CA LEU A 72 -12.84 10.08 6.71
C LEU A 72 -11.86 10.46 7.83
N ILE A 73 -10.65 9.90 7.85
CA ILE A 73 -9.61 10.26 8.82
C ILE A 73 -9.33 11.76 8.76
N LYS A 74 -9.19 12.34 7.56
CA LYS A 74 -8.89 13.77 7.41
C LYS A 74 -9.99 14.68 7.94
N ASP A 75 -11.24 14.26 7.82
CA ASP A 75 -12.39 15.03 8.29
C ASP A 75 -12.55 14.89 9.80
N GLU A 76 -12.49 13.64 10.30
CA GLU A 76 -12.69 13.30 11.72
C GLU A 76 -11.49 13.69 12.60
N GLU A 77 -10.29 13.84 12.06
CA GLU A 77 -9.11 14.34 12.79
C GLU A 77 -9.36 15.73 13.36
N LYS A 78 -9.96 16.61 12.56
CA LYS A 78 -10.27 17.97 12.97
C LYS A 78 -11.29 17.98 14.11
N HIS A 79 -12.35 17.18 14.00
CA HIS A 79 -13.35 17.04 15.07
C HIS A 79 -12.77 16.40 16.33
N TYR A 80 -11.86 15.44 16.18
CA TYR A 80 -11.16 14.81 17.29
C TYR A 80 -10.31 15.82 18.09
N GLU A 81 -9.61 16.71 17.39
CA GLU A 81 -8.82 17.77 18.02
C GLU A 81 -9.70 18.83 18.70
N GLU A 82 -10.79 19.26 18.05
CA GLU A 82 -11.74 20.24 18.58
C GLU A 82 -12.45 19.73 19.85
N LEU A 83 -12.67 18.43 19.97
CA LEU A 83 -13.28 17.78 21.13
C LEU A 83 -12.30 17.42 22.26
N GLN A 84 -11.05 17.91 22.21
CA GLN A 84 -9.98 17.60 23.18
C GLN A 84 -9.62 16.11 23.25
N LYS A 85 -9.62 15.42 22.10
CA LYS A 85 -9.09 14.05 21.96
C LYS A 85 -9.80 13.01 22.84
N PRO A 86 -11.13 12.82 22.68
CA PRO A 86 -11.87 11.86 23.49
C PRO A 86 -11.51 10.42 23.11
N ASN A 87 -11.22 9.57 24.10
CA ASN A 87 -10.76 8.18 23.89
C ASN A 87 -11.74 7.26 23.16
N ASN A 88 -13.00 7.67 22.94
CA ASN A 88 -14.02 6.88 22.25
C ASN A 88 -14.45 7.50 20.92
N HIS A 89 -13.58 8.29 20.28
CA HIS A 89 -13.86 8.93 19.01
C HIS A 89 -13.70 7.96 17.83
N ILE A 90 -14.55 8.09 16.82
CA ILE A 90 -14.50 7.25 15.62
C ILE A 90 -13.17 7.37 14.86
N TYR A 91 -12.47 8.50 14.98
CA TYR A 91 -11.11 8.70 14.47
C TYR A 91 -10.13 7.61 14.93
N LEU A 92 -10.19 7.19 16.20
CA LEU A 92 -9.31 6.14 16.72
C LEU A 92 -9.66 4.77 16.13
N THR A 93 -10.95 4.48 15.95
CA THR A 93 -11.42 3.27 15.28
C THR A 93 -10.99 3.24 13.81
N LEU A 94 -11.02 4.38 13.11
CA LEU A 94 -10.55 4.48 11.72
C LEU A 94 -9.04 4.23 11.60
N LEU A 95 -8.24 4.74 12.54
CA LEU A 95 -6.79 4.48 12.60
C LEU A 95 -6.47 3.01 12.90
N GLU A 96 -7.28 2.35 13.73
CA GLU A 96 -7.13 0.93 14.00
C GLU A 96 -7.51 0.10 12.77
N LEU A 97 -8.64 0.41 12.14
CA LEU A 97 -9.10 -0.25 10.91
C LEU A 97 -8.08 -0.15 9.77
N GLN A 98 -7.39 0.98 9.63
CA GLN A 98 -6.33 1.18 8.65
C GLN A 98 -5.16 0.19 8.80
N LYS A 99 -4.94 -0.39 9.98
CA LYS A 99 -3.84 -1.35 10.22
C LYS A 99 -4.15 -2.77 9.71
N TYR A 100 -5.42 -3.06 9.43
CA TYR A 100 -5.90 -4.38 9.01
C TYR A 100 -6.16 -4.48 7.50
N ILE A 101 -5.89 -3.41 6.76
CA ILE A 101 -6.11 -3.28 5.31
C ILE A 101 -4.76 -2.97 4.65
#